data_AF-A0A7W0RW02-F1
#
_entry.id   AF-A0A7W0RW02-F1
#
_cell.length_a   1.000
_cell.length_b   1.000
_cell.length_c   1.000
_cell.angle_alpha   90.00
_cell.angle_beta   90.00
_cell.angle_gamma   90.00
#
_symmetry.space_group_name_H-M   'P 1'
#
loop_
_entity.id
_entity.type
_entity.pdbx_description
1 polymer ?
#
loop_
_entity_poly.entity_id
_entity_poly.type
_entity_poly.pdbx_seq_one_letter_code
_entity_poly.pdbx_strand_id
1 'polypeptide(L)'
;MNRRDLLRASVLANEFKEGDLLVGGTRDERVRQEARAALGAVRLGVITKTNFVDDGVSEALNRALDSRLAAELTHLTVGELKNILLGAGRVKWVRRYRAGLSSEVIATVVRVMTNQELSVVAQSLFNPLPGRGVAIGAPNHFGSRLQPNSIGDDEEEILFSILEGLTYGCCDVILGINPASDDVETIIRLEELLRRIVERLALPTRYCVLSDILKQTSARARTKVDVGFQSLAGTSKALQGMVGLDVDGLLDQARGFD
;
A
#
# COMPACT_ATOMS: atom_id res chain seq x y z
N MET A 1 -20.04 3.30 21.46
CA MET A 1 -20.39 2.44 20.32
C MET A 1 -19.76 1.07 20.56
N ASN A 2 -20.53 -0.03 20.48
CA ASN A 2 -19.97 -1.38 20.62
C ASN A 2 -19.32 -1.84 19.29
N ARG A 3 -18.62 -2.98 19.30
CA ARG A 3 -17.93 -3.53 18.12
C ARG A 3 -18.86 -3.70 16.91
N ARG A 4 -20.06 -4.27 17.10
CA ARG A 4 -21.01 -4.55 16.01
C ARG A 4 -21.48 -3.26 15.35
N ASP A 5 -21.81 -2.26 16.15
CA ASP A 5 -22.26 -0.95 15.66
C ASP A 5 -21.13 -0.24 14.92
N LEU A 6 -19.89 -0.34 15.40
CA LEU A 6 -18.72 0.26 14.75
C LEU A 6 -18.42 -0.38 13.40
N LEU A 7 -18.47 -1.71 13.31
CA LEU A 7 -18.32 -2.43 12.04
C LEU A 7 -19.39 -2.02 11.04
N ARG A 8 -20.66 -1.99 11.47
CA ARG A 8 -21.78 -1.58 10.63
C ARG A 8 -21.63 -0.14 10.15
N ALA A 9 -21.33 0.78 11.05
CA ALA A 9 -21.12 2.19 10.70
C ALA A 9 -19.94 2.37 9.74
N SER A 10 -18.86 1.59 9.91
CA SER A 10 -17.69 1.65 9.03
C SER A 10 -17.99 1.24 7.60
N VAL A 11 -18.83 0.22 7.40
CA VAL A 11 -19.26 -0.18 6.05
C VAL A 11 -20.24 0.84 5.47
N LEU A 12 -21.21 1.31 6.26
CA LEU A 12 -22.20 2.28 5.79
C LEU A 12 -21.60 3.66 5.49
N ALA A 13 -20.49 4.06 6.12
CA ALA A 13 -19.89 5.38 5.93
C ALA A 13 -19.06 5.51 4.65
N ASN A 14 -18.68 4.40 4.00
CA ASN A 14 -17.95 4.44 2.73
C ASN A 14 -18.77 5.18 1.67
N GLU A 15 -18.10 5.89 0.75
CA GLU A 15 -18.72 6.24 -0.54
C GLU A 15 -19.27 4.99 -1.23
N PHE A 16 -20.28 5.17 -2.09
CA PHE A 16 -20.92 4.03 -2.76
C PHE A 16 -19.89 3.22 -3.57
N LYS A 17 -19.76 1.94 -3.23
CA LYS A 17 -18.99 0.94 -3.95
C LYS A 17 -19.86 -0.30 -4.10
N GLU A 18 -19.95 -0.84 -5.31
CA GLU A 18 -20.82 -1.99 -5.58
C GLU A 18 -20.43 -3.22 -4.75
N GLY A 19 -19.13 -3.48 -4.59
CA GLY A 19 -18.63 -4.59 -3.77
C GLY A 19 -19.02 -4.50 -2.29
N ASP A 20 -19.25 -3.28 -1.76
CA ASP A 20 -19.62 -3.11 -0.35
C ASP A 20 -21.06 -3.59 -0.07
N LEU A 21 -21.92 -3.69 -1.09
CA LEU A 21 -23.28 -4.23 -0.93
C LEU A 21 -23.28 -5.66 -0.39
N LEU A 22 -22.27 -6.45 -0.74
CA LEU A 22 -22.11 -7.84 -0.26
C LEU A 22 -21.78 -7.93 1.22
N VAL A 23 -21.31 -6.83 1.83
CA VAL A 23 -20.88 -6.78 3.24
C VAL A 23 -21.70 -5.78 4.07
N GLY A 24 -22.84 -5.30 3.56
CA GLY A 24 -23.78 -4.44 4.28
C GLY A 24 -23.69 -2.94 3.96
N GLY A 25 -23.04 -2.59 2.85
CA GLY A 25 -23.04 -1.24 2.29
C GLY A 25 -24.41 -0.82 1.76
N THR A 26 -24.55 0.45 1.37
CA THR A 26 -25.83 1.01 0.96
C THR A 26 -25.72 1.95 -0.24
N ARG A 27 -26.78 1.98 -1.07
CA ARG A 27 -26.96 2.96 -2.14
C ARG A 27 -27.51 4.30 -1.64
N ASP A 28 -28.13 4.34 -0.45
CA ASP A 28 -28.75 5.54 0.13
C ASP A 28 -27.70 6.49 0.73
N GLU A 29 -27.52 7.67 0.12
CA GLU A 29 -26.59 8.71 0.59
C GLU A 29 -26.93 9.24 1.98
N ARG A 30 -28.22 9.35 2.35
CA ARG A 30 -28.62 9.85 3.67
C ARG A 30 -28.10 8.92 4.77
N VAL A 31 -28.23 7.60 4.57
CA VAL A 31 -27.71 6.61 5.52
C VAL A 31 -26.18 6.70 5.63
N ARG A 32 -25.48 6.95 4.51
CA ARG A 32 -24.02 7.15 4.54
C ARG A 32 -23.63 8.40 5.33
N GLN A 33 -24.33 9.52 5.12
CA GLN A 33 -24.09 10.76 5.85
C GLN A 33 -24.32 10.60 7.35
N GLU A 34 -25.40 9.92 7.75
CA GLU A 34 -25.68 9.59 9.15
C GLU A 34 -24.59 8.71 9.76
N ALA A 35 -24.11 7.70 9.02
CA ALA A 35 -23.00 6.86 9.46
C ALA A 35 -21.69 7.64 9.62
N ARG A 36 -21.37 8.55 8.69
CA ARG A 36 -20.19 9.44 8.78
C ARG A 36 -20.27 10.38 9.98
N ALA A 37 -21.44 10.97 10.23
CA ALA A 37 -21.67 11.82 11.41
C ALA A 37 -21.48 11.02 12.71
N ALA A 38 -22.03 9.80 12.77
CA ALA A 38 -21.86 8.91 13.92
C ALA A 38 -20.38 8.54 14.13
N LEU A 39 -19.64 8.17 13.08
CA LEU A 39 -18.21 7.89 13.17
C LEU A 39 -17.39 9.11 13.58
N GLY A 40 -17.75 10.30 13.11
CA GLY A 40 -17.08 11.56 13.46
C GLY A 40 -17.05 11.81 14.97
N ALA A 41 -18.08 11.38 15.70
CA ALA A 41 -18.17 11.53 17.16
C ALA A 41 -17.47 10.40 17.96
N VAL A 42 -16.97 9.34 17.30
CA VAL A 42 -16.32 8.22 17.98
C VAL A 42 -14.92 8.62 18.43
N ARG A 43 -14.56 8.29 19.68
CA ARG A 43 -13.19 8.43 20.19
C ARG A 43 -12.25 7.40 19.57
N LEU A 44 -11.03 7.82 19.22
CA LEU A 44 -10.02 6.95 18.63
C LEU A 44 -9.74 5.72 19.50
N GLY A 45 -9.73 5.88 20.83
CA GLY A 45 -9.52 4.76 21.76
C GLY A 45 -10.60 3.67 21.68
N VAL A 46 -11.80 3.96 21.17
CA VAL A 46 -12.83 2.94 20.90
C VAL A 46 -12.43 2.12 19.68
N ILE A 47 -11.93 2.76 18.64
CA ILE A 47 -11.50 2.12 17.38
C ILE A 47 -10.27 1.26 17.65
N THR A 48 -9.24 1.82 18.30
CA THR A 48 -7.97 1.12 18.60
C THR A 48 -8.16 -0.13 19.47
N LYS A 49 -9.17 -0.16 20.34
CA LYS A 49 -9.49 -1.32 21.19
C LYS A 49 -10.41 -2.33 20.53
N THR A 50 -10.94 -2.02 19.35
CA THR A 50 -11.87 -2.90 18.65
C THR A 50 -11.12 -3.74 17.63
N ASN A 51 -11.18 -5.07 17.78
CA ASN A 51 -10.68 -5.97 16.75
C ASN A 51 -11.69 -6.02 15.60
N PHE A 52 -11.38 -5.38 14.48
CA PHE A 52 -12.23 -5.42 13.28
C PHE A 52 -12.18 -6.81 12.65
N VAL A 53 -10.97 -7.33 12.50
CA VAL A 53 -10.66 -8.70 12.10
C VAL A 53 -9.79 -9.30 13.22
N ASP A 54 -10.01 -10.57 13.52
CA ASP A 54 -9.22 -11.30 14.51
C ASP A 54 -8.26 -12.21 13.75
N ASP A 55 -7.09 -11.68 13.38
CA ASP A 55 -6.09 -12.39 12.60
C ASP A 55 -4.65 -11.87 12.80
N GLY A 56 -3.68 -12.62 12.27
CA GLY A 56 -2.26 -12.31 12.35
C GLY A 56 -1.82 -11.03 11.61
N VAL A 57 -2.61 -10.51 10.67
CA VAL A 57 -2.30 -9.23 9.99
C VAL A 57 -2.62 -8.08 10.93
N SER A 58 -3.80 -8.11 11.57
CA SER A 58 -4.16 -7.15 12.61
C SER A 58 -3.18 -7.21 13.78
N GLU A 59 -2.76 -8.40 14.21
CA GLU A 59 -1.73 -8.56 15.25
C GLU A 59 -0.39 -7.95 14.84
N ALA A 60 0.13 -8.27 13.64
CA ALA A 60 1.40 -7.75 13.16
C ALA A 60 1.41 -6.23 13.04
N LEU A 61 0.33 -5.64 12.52
CA LEU A 61 0.16 -4.19 12.44
C LEU A 61 0.11 -3.56 13.85
N ASN A 62 -0.61 -4.17 14.80
CA ASN A 62 -0.66 -3.69 16.17
C ASN A 62 0.70 -3.78 16.88
N ARG A 63 1.50 -4.83 16.62
CA ARG A 63 2.87 -4.94 17.14
C ARG A 63 3.79 -3.83 16.63
N ALA A 64 3.55 -3.33 15.42
CA ALA A 64 4.34 -2.26 14.80
C ALA A 64 3.96 -0.84 15.29
N LEU A 65 2.85 -0.69 16.01
CA LEU A 65 2.40 0.61 16.53
C LEU A 65 3.21 1.05 17.75
N ASP A 66 3.52 2.34 17.81
CA ASP A 66 4.01 2.98 19.04
C ASP A 66 2.84 3.12 20.02
N SER A 67 2.81 2.23 21.01
CA SER A 67 1.75 2.19 22.02
C SER A 67 1.67 3.45 22.89
N ARG A 68 2.79 4.15 23.09
CA ARG A 68 2.83 5.39 23.88
C ARG A 68 2.18 6.54 23.12
N LEU A 69 2.52 6.67 21.84
CA LEU A 69 1.86 7.65 20.96
C LEU A 69 0.39 7.31 20.75
N ALA A 70 0.05 6.04 20.55
CA ALA A 70 -1.34 5.61 20.41
C ALA A 70 -2.17 5.99 21.66
N ALA A 71 -1.62 5.80 22.86
CA ALA A 71 -2.27 6.18 24.12
C ALA A 71 -2.56 7.68 24.21
N GLU A 72 -1.63 8.55 23.79
CA GLU A 72 -1.82 10.01 23.74
C GLU A 72 -3.02 10.40 22.86
N LEU A 73 -3.33 9.63 21.83
CA LEU A 73 -4.36 9.96 20.83
C LEU A 73 -5.76 9.47 21.21
N THR A 74 -5.89 8.57 22.18
CA THR A 74 -7.15 7.86 22.48
C THR A 74 -8.33 8.75 22.84
N HIS A 75 -8.05 9.94 23.39
CA HIS A 75 -9.07 10.90 23.82
C HIS A 75 -9.71 11.67 22.66
N LEU A 76 -8.99 11.81 21.53
CA LEU A 76 -9.48 12.50 20.34
C LEU A 76 -10.66 11.74 19.75
N THR A 77 -11.56 12.47 19.13
CA THR A 77 -12.58 11.95 18.23
C THR A 77 -12.06 11.87 16.80
N VAL A 78 -12.73 11.07 15.96
CA VAL A 78 -12.44 11.02 14.52
C VAL A 78 -12.58 12.40 13.88
N GLY A 79 -13.59 13.17 14.27
CA GLY A 79 -13.79 14.55 13.81
C GLY A 79 -12.67 15.50 14.23
N GLU A 80 -12.17 15.41 15.46
CA GLU A 80 -11.02 16.20 15.91
C GLU A 80 -9.74 15.81 15.15
N LEU A 81 -9.50 14.51 14.92
CA LEU A 81 -8.39 14.05 14.10
C LEU A 81 -8.50 14.58 12.67
N LYS A 82 -9.69 14.52 12.06
CA LYS A 82 -9.95 15.12 10.75
C LYS A 82 -9.58 16.60 10.74
N ASN A 83 -10.03 17.38 11.73
CA ASN A 83 -9.73 18.81 11.82
C ASN A 83 -8.23 19.08 11.99
N ILE A 84 -7.52 18.28 12.78
CA ILE A 84 -6.06 18.36 12.90
C ILE A 84 -5.38 18.12 11.55
N LEU A 85 -5.80 17.06 10.83
CA LEU A 85 -5.27 16.72 9.52
C LEU A 85 -5.59 17.78 8.47
N LEU A 86 -6.67 18.55 8.64
CA LEU A 86 -7.06 19.69 7.80
C LEU A 86 -6.50 21.04 8.28
N GLY A 87 -5.77 21.08 9.40
CA GLY A 87 -5.17 22.29 9.93
C GLY A 87 -3.82 22.64 9.30
N ALA A 88 -3.33 23.87 9.56
CA ALA A 88 -2.02 24.31 9.10
C ALA A 88 -0.86 23.49 9.72
N GLY A 89 -1.05 22.96 10.93
CA GLY A 89 -0.05 22.16 11.65
C GLY A 89 0.06 20.69 11.23
N ARG A 90 -0.71 20.23 10.22
CA ARG A 90 -0.88 18.80 9.89
C ARG A 90 0.44 18.05 9.67
N VAL A 91 1.40 18.63 8.94
CA VAL A 91 2.66 17.94 8.58
C VAL A 91 3.49 17.68 9.83
N LYS A 92 3.60 18.68 10.72
CA LYS A 92 4.31 18.55 11.99
C LYS A 92 3.61 17.53 12.90
N TRP A 93 2.28 17.54 12.91
CA TRP A 93 1.50 16.60 13.70
C TRP A 93 1.66 15.16 13.22
N VAL A 94 1.51 14.90 11.91
CA VAL A 94 1.67 13.56 11.32
C VAL A 94 3.09 13.04 11.53
N ARG A 95 4.12 13.87 11.35
CA ARG A 95 5.51 13.47 11.63
C ARG A 95 5.71 12.99 13.07
N ARG A 96 5.02 13.60 14.03
CA ARG A 96 5.09 13.21 15.44
C ARG A 96 4.26 11.98 15.76
N TYR A 97 3.06 11.86 15.20
CA TYR A 97 2.04 10.91 15.67
C TYR A 97 1.76 9.73 14.73
N ARG A 98 2.32 9.69 13.50
CA ARG A 98 2.01 8.65 12.50
C ARG A 98 2.20 7.22 13.00
N ALA A 99 3.20 6.98 13.86
CA ALA A 99 3.48 5.65 14.40
C ALA A 99 2.46 5.19 15.46
N GLY A 100 1.63 6.10 15.99
CA GLY A 100 0.56 5.78 16.93
C GLY A 100 -0.82 5.60 16.29
N LEU A 101 -0.93 5.71 14.96
CA LEU A 101 -2.21 5.59 14.24
C LEU A 101 -2.38 4.18 13.68
N SER A 102 -3.37 3.44 14.19
CA SER A 102 -3.72 2.14 13.60
C SER A 102 -4.39 2.29 12.24
N SER A 103 -4.31 1.24 11.42
CA SER A 103 -4.95 1.18 10.10
C SER A 103 -6.46 1.47 10.16
N GLU A 104 -7.14 1.01 11.20
CA GLU A 104 -8.58 1.22 11.43
C GLU A 104 -8.91 2.68 11.73
N VAL A 105 -8.04 3.36 12.50
CA VAL A 105 -8.17 4.80 12.76
C VAL A 105 -7.97 5.59 11.46
N ILE A 106 -6.92 5.26 10.70
CA ILE A 106 -6.62 5.89 9.40
C ILE A 106 -7.81 5.68 8.43
N ALA A 107 -8.30 4.46 8.30
CA ALA A 107 -9.44 4.16 7.44
C ALA A 107 -10.71 4.91 7.89
N THR A 108 -10.96 4.99 9.19
CA THR A 108 -12.14 5.68 9.73
C THR A 108 -12.09 7.19 9.49
N VAL A 109 -10.93 7.84 9.64
CA VAL A 109 -10.81 9.28 9.34
C VAL A 109 -10.96 9.56 7.85
N VAL A 110 -10.42 8.70 6.98
CA VAL A 110 -10.60 8.81 5.52
C VAL A 110 -12.07 8.70 5.12
N ARG A 111 -12.85 7.80 5.74
CA ARG A 111 -14.28 7.62 5.45
C ARG A 111 -15.15 8.85 5.70
N VAL A 112 -14.72 9.75 6.60
CA VAL A 112 -15.47 10.96 6.94
C VAL A 112 -14.95 12.21 6.22
N MET A 113 -14.00 12.05 5.30
CA MET A 113 -13.46 13.13 4.47
C MET A 113 -14.12 13.15 3.09
N THR A 114 -14.30 14.35 2.56
CA THR A 114 -14.66 14.59 1.16
C THR A 114 -13.45 14.41 0.24
N ASN A 115 -13.68 14.28 -1.06
CA ASN A 115 -12.59 14.24 -2.05
C ASN A 115 -11.65 15.44 -1.95
N GLN A 116 -12.19 16.65 -1.75
CA GLN A 116 -11.39 17.86 -1.61
C GLN A 116 -10.50 17.80 -0.36
N GLU A 117 -11.06 17.38 0.77
CA GLU A 117 -10.32 17.21 2.03
C GLU A 117 -9.21 16.17 1.90
N LEU A 118 -9.50 15.03 1.25
CA LEU A 118 -8.49 14.00 0.95
C LEU A 118 -7.37 14.56 0.07
N SER A 119 -7.71 15.33 -0.97
CA SER A 119 -6.71 16.00 -1.82
C SER A 119 -5.82 16.96 -1.02
N VAL A 120 -6.40 17.78 -0.14
CA VAL A 120 -5.63 18.72 0.69
C VAL A 120 -4.64 17.97 1.60
N VAL A 121 -5.07 16.85 2.21
CA VAL A 121 -4.18 16.02 3.04
C VAL A 121 -3.08 15.38 2.19
N ALA A 122 -3.44 14.72 1.08
CA ALA A 122 -2.51 13.99 0.22
C ALA A 122 -1.45 14.90 -0.42
N GLN A 123 -1.80 16.15 -0.76
CA GLN A 123 -0.87 17.14 -1.32
C GLN A 123 0.14 17.69 -0.29
N SER A 124 0.00 17.35 0.99
CA SER A 124 0.86 17.86 2.07
C SER A 124 1.78 16.80 2.68
N LEU A 125 1.42 15.53 2.57
CA LEU A 125 2.11 14.42 3.23
C LEU A 125 2.95 13.65 2.20
N PHE A 126 4.25 13.95 2.16
CA PHE A 126 5.21 13.28 1.29
C PHE A 126 6.08 12.29 2.09
N ASN A 127 6.33 11.12 1.50
CA ASN A 127 7.16 10.07 2.08
C ASN A 127 8.23 9.63 1.07
N PRO A 128 9.26 10.48 0.86
CA PRO A 128 10.31 10.19 -0.12
C PRO A 128 11.08 8.92 0.28
N LEU A 129 11.35 8.06 -0.69
CA LEU A 129 12.20 6.89 -0.48
C LEU A 129 13.65 7.33 -0.22
N PRO A 130 14.37 6.68 0.72
CA PRO A 130 15.79 6.94 0.91
C PRO A 130 16.58 6.44 -0.30
N GLY A 131 17.62 7.16 -0.70
CA GLY A 131 18.49 6.73 -1.81
C GLY A 131 19.29 7.86 -2.44
N ARG A 132 20.08 7.51 -3.46
CA ARG A 132 20.75 8.45 -4.36
C ARG A 132 20.05 8.39 -5.72
N GLY A 133 19.81 9.54 -6.35
CA GLY A 133 19.14 9.59 -7.66
C GLY A 133 17.76 10.24 -7.57
N VAL A 134 16.76 9.62 -8.21
CA VAL A 134 15.39 10.15 -8.28
C VAL A 134 14.75 10.14 -6.89
N ALA A 135 14.24 11.28 -6.45
CA ALA A 135 13.61 11.45 -5.14
C ALA A 135 12.15 10.95 -5.18
N ILE A 136 11.96 9.64 -5.39
CA ILE A 136 10.65 9.00 -5.50
C ILE A 136 9.78 9.35 -4.29
N GLY A 137 8.62 9.97 -4.54
CA GLY A 137 7.66 10.36 -3.49
C GLY A 137 7.95 11.72 -2.84
N ALA A 138 8.91 12.48 -3.34
CA ALA A 138 9.15 13.87 -2.94
C ALA A 138 8.11 14.84 -3.52
N PRO A 139 7.94 16.05 -2.94
CA PRO A 139 7.14 17.10 -3.55
C PRO A 139 7.61 17.42 -4.97
N ASN A 140 6.65 17.68 -5.87
CA ASN A 140 6.88 18.02 -7.28
C ASN A 140 7.53 16.91 -8.13
N HIS A 141 7.54 15.67 -7.64
CA HIS A 141 7.96 14.50 -8.42
C HIS A 141 6.72 13.68 -8.82
N PHE A 142 6.51 13.50 -10.13
CA PHE A 142 5.48 12.62 -10.69
C PHE A 142 6.17 11.48 -11.43
N GLY A 143 6.44 10.40 -10.69
CA GLY A 143 7.17 9.25 -11.22
C GLY A 143 6.26 8.21 -11.89
N SER A 144 6.84 7.45 -12.80
CA SER A 144 6.20 6.42 -13.58
C SER A 144 6.93 5.08 -13.45
N ARG A 145 6.14 4.02 -13.24
CA ARG A 145 6.57 2.64 -13.47
C ARG A 145 6.49 2.36 -14.97
N LEU A 146 7.52 1.73 -15.53
CA LEU A 146 7.46 1.15 -16.87
C LEU A 146 7.21 -0.36 -16.76
N GLN A 147 6.09 -0.84 -17.30
CA GLN A 147 5.69 -2.25 -17.26
C GLN A 147 5.48 -2.80 -18.69
N PRO A 148 6.55 -3.30 -19.33
CA PRO A 148 6.54 -3.77 -20.71
C PRO A 148 6.15 -5.26 -20.76
N ASN A 149 4.87 -5.58 -20.59
CA ASN A 149 4.41 -6.98 -20.62
C ASN A 149 4.29 -7.50 -22.07
N SER A 150 4.69 -8.75 -22.30
CA SER A 150 4.41 -9.50 -23.54
C SER A 150 3.54 -10.73 -23.23
N ILE A 151 2.65 -11.12 -24.15
CA ILE A 151 1.75 -12.28 -23.96
C ILE A 151 2.55 -13.58 -23.82
N GLY A 152 3.71 -13.68 -24.49
CA GLY A 152 4.59 -14.85 -24.46
C GLY A 152 5.90 -14.61 -23.73
N ASP A 153 6.02 -13.49 -22.99
CA ASP A 153 7.29 -13.02 -22.42
C ASP A 153 8.42 -12.93 -23.46
N ASP A 154 8.08 -12.46 -24.67
CA ASP A 154 9.02 -12.27 -25.78
C ASP A 154 9.97 -11.10 -25.49
N GLU A 155 11.28 -11.36 -25.53
CA GLU A 155 12.29 -10.37 -25.11
C GLU A 155 12.40 -9.18 -26.06
N GLU A 156 12.10 -9.39 -27.35
CA GLU A 156 12.18 -8.33 -28.36
C GLU A 156 10.99 -7.37 -28.22
N GLU A 157 9.77 -7.90 -28.04
CA GLU A 157 8.58 -7.10 -27.72
C GLU A 157 8.78 -6.30 -26.43
N ILE A 158 9.29 -6.95 -25.39
CA ILE A 158 9.61 -6.32 -24.11
C ILE A 158 10.62 -5.19 -24.32
N LEU A 159 11.72 -5.46 -25.03
CA LEU A 159 12.76 -4.47 -25.29
C LEU A 159 12.22 -3.26 -26.06
N PHE A 160 11.44 -3.46 -27.12
CA PHE A 160 10.87 -2.35 -27.89
C PHE A 160 9.92 -1.51 -27.03
N SER A 161 9.07 -2.13 -26.22
CA SER A 161 8.20 -1.41 -25.29
C SER A 161 9.00 -0.62 -24.24
N ILE A 162 10.13 -1.17 -23.76
CA ILE A 162 11.03 -0.44 -22.86
C ILE A 162 11.61 0.80 -23.55
N LEU A 163 12.20 0.61 -24.73
CA LEU A 163 12.83 1.70 -25.47
C LEU A 163 11.82 2.81 -25.79
N GLU A 164 10.60 2.46 -26.20
CA GLU A 164 9.51 3.40 -26.41
C GLU A 164 9.18 4.16 -25.12
N GLY A 165 8.92 3.44 -24.02
CA GLY A 165 8.57 4.06 -22.74
C GLY A 165 9.62 5.03 -22.22
N LEU A 166 10.91 4.71 -22.41
CA LEU A 166 12.01 5.61 -22.06
C LEU A 166 12.00 6.91 -22.87
N THR A 167 11.54 6.90 -24.14
CA THR A 167 11.40 8.14 -24.93
C THR A 167 10.36 9.11 -24.38
N TYR A 168 9.38 8.61 -23.63
CA TYR A 168 8.38 9.42 -22.91
C TYR A 168 8.83 9.85 -21.51
N GLY A 169 10.04 9.46 -21.08
CA GLY A 169 10.53 9.76 -19.74
C GLY A 169 9.92 8.89 -18.64
N CYS A 170 9.31 7.74 -18.99
CA CYS A 170 8.87 6.75 -18.00
C CYS A 170 10.07 6.00 -17.41
N CYS A 171 9.84 5.18 -16.37
CA CYS A 171 10.80 4.25 -15.76
C CYS A 171 11.66 4.82 -14.61
N ASP A 172 11.33 6.00 -14.08
CA ASP A 172 12.06 6.60 -12.97
C ASP A 172 11.67 6.03 -11.59
N VAL A 173 10.53 5.36 -11.48
CA VAL A 173 10.12 4.66 -10.24
C VAL A 173 10.66 3.24 -10.20
N ILE A 174 10.33 2.43 -11.21
CA ILE A 174 10.77 1.04 -11.34
C ILE A 174 10.51 0.53 -12.75
N LEU A 175 11.42 -0.30 -13.26
CA LEU A 175 11.22 -1.12 -14.46
C LEU A 175 10.69 -2.49 -14.05
N GLY A 176 9.42 -2.80 -14.28
CA GLY A 176 8.82 -4.00 -13.72
C GLY A 176 8.03 -4.83 -14.72
N ILE A 177 8.34 -6.10 -14.93
CA ILE A 177 7.57 -7.02 -15.79
C ILE A 177 6.63 -7.87 -14.95
N ASN A 178 5.37 -7.98 -15.34
CA ASN A 178 4.50 -9.05 -14.82
C ASN A 178 4.48 -10.19 -15.86
N PRO A 179 5.17 -11.31 -15.58
CA PRO A 179 5.40 -12.35 -16.58
C PRO A 179 4.11 -13.10 -16.92
N ALA A 180 4.00 -13.59 -18.15
CA ALA A 180 2.94 -14.48 -18.58
C ALA A 180 3.10 -15.89 -17.99
N SER A 181 4.33 -16.37 -17.83
CA SER A 181 4.65 -17.62 -17.12
C SER A 181 5.32 -17.35 -15.78
N ASP A 182 4.73 -17.88 -14.71
CA ASP A 182 5.26 -17.73 -13.35
C ASP A 182 6.15 -18.93 -12.94
N ASP A 183 7.10 -19.32 -13.80
CA ASP A 183 8.10 -20.33 -13.49
C ASP A 183 9.49 -19.71 -13.25
N VAL A 184 10.35 -20.42 -12.51
CA VAL A 184 11.64 -19.87 -12.07
C VAL A 184 12.59 -19.59 -13.23
N GLU A 185 12.55 -20.37 -14.33
CA GLU A 185 13.41 -20.12 -15.49
C GLU A 185 12.99 -18.84 -16.22
N THR A 186 11.69 -18.62 -16.38
CA THR A 186 11.15 -17.38 -16.95
C THR A 186 11.53 -16.17 -16.10
N ILE A 187 11.40 -16.26 -14.77
CA ILE A 187 11.83 -15.19 -13.85
C ILE A 187 13.31 -14.90 -14.03
N ILE A 188 14.17 -15.92 -14.03
CA ILE A 188 15.62 -15.76 -14.18
C ILE A 188 15.95 -15.04 -15.49
N ARG A 189 15.38 -15.53 -16.60
CA ARG A 189 15.59 -14.98 -17.94
C ARG A 189 15.18 -13.51 -18.03
N LEU A 190 14.02 -13.16 -17.49
CA LEU A 190 13.50 -11.80 -17.53
C LEU A 190 14.27 -10.86 -16.59
N GLU A 191 14.65 -11.30 -15.40
CA GLU A 191 15.52 -10.52 -14.49
C GLU A 191 16.88 -10.22 -15.15
N GLU A 192 17.46 -11.18 -15.86
CA GLU A 192 18.69 -10.96 -16.62
C GLU A 192 18.49 -9.97 -17.77
N LEU A 193 17.39 -10.06 -18.51
CA LEU A 193 17.04 -9.09 -19.56
C LEU A 193 16.96 -7.67 -18.99
N LEU A 194 16.17 -7.48 -17.93
CA LEU A 194 16.00 -6.18 -17.28
C LEU A 194 17.33 -5.64 -16.76
N ARG A 195 18.13 -6.48 -16.09
CA ARG A 195 19.47 -6.12 -15.62
C ARG A 195 20.36 -5.64 -16.76
N ARG A 196 20.43 -6.40 -17.86
CA ARG A 196 21.27 -6.04 -19.03
C ARG A 196 20.87 -4.68 -19.59
N ILE A 197 19.57 -4.39 -19.70
CA ILE A 197 19.08 -3.12 -20.21
C ILE A 197 19.44 -1.97 -19.26
N VAL A 198 19.16 -2.11 -17.96
CA VAL A 198 19.46 -1.09 -16.94
C VAL A 198 20.96 -0.79 -16.89
N GLU A 199 21.81 -1.82 -16.86
CA GLU A 199 23.27 -1.66 -16.82
C GLU A 199 23.81 -1.05 -18.12
N ARG A 200 23.36 -1.53 -19.29
CA ARG A 200 23.88 -1.08 -20.59
C ARG A 200 23.48 0.35 -20.93
N LEU A 201 22.29 0.78 -20.52
CA LEU A 201 21.80 2.16 -20.70
C LEU A 201 22.14 3.06 -19.51
N ALA A 202 22.77 2.52 -18.45
CA ALA A 202 23.05 3.21 -17.20
C ALA A 202 21.80 3.91 -16.62
N LEU A 203 20.65 3.24 -16.65
CA LEU A 203 19.39 3.82 -16.19
C LEU A 203 19.42 4.04 -14.67
N PRO A 204 19.02 5.22 -14.17
CA PRO A 204 18.97 5.52 -12.74
C PRO A 204 17.69 4.95 -12.10
N THR A 205 17.43 3.66 -12.30
CA THR A 205 16.20 2.98 -11.85
C THR A 205 16.51 1.60 -11.27
N ARG A 206 15.50 1.04 -10.60
CA ARG A 206 15.50 -0.34 -10.10
C ARG A 206 14.67 -1.21 -11.02
N TYR A 207 14.85 -2.53 -10.97
CA TYR A 207 14.04 -3.45 -11.77
C TYR A 207 13.49 -4.63 -10.96
N CYS A 208 12.44 -5.26 -11.48
CA CYS A 208 11.75 -6.38 -10.82
C CYS A 208 10.92 -7.21 -11.80
N VAL A 209 10.95 -8.53 -11.67
CA VAL A 209 9.93 -9.42 -12.23
C VAL A 209 8.89 -9.71 -11.14
N LEU A 210 7.64 -9.30 -11.38
CA LEU A 210 6.55 -9.32 -10.41
C LEU A 210 5.93 -10.71 -10.29
N SER A 211 6.67 -11.61 -9.64
CA SER A 211 6.28 -12.99 -9.38
C SER A 211 6.01 -13.25 -7.89
N ASP A 212 5.65 -14.47 -7.53
CA ASP A 212 5.59 -14.87 -6.12
C ASP A 212 6.97 -14.74 -5.44
N ILE A 213 6.99 -14.26 -4.19
CA ILE A 213 8.23 -13.99 -3.45
C ILE A 213 9.08 -15.25 -3.24
N LEU A 214 8.48 -16.43 -3.09
CA LEU A 214 9.21 -17.70 -2.92
C LEU A 214 9.94 -18.09 -4.21
N LYS A 215 9.32 -17.84 -5.36
CA LYS A 215 9.92 -18.09 -6.68
C LYS A 215 11.04 -17.09 -6.96
N GLN A 216 10.85 -15.82 -6.61
CA GLN A 216 11.93 -14.83 -6.67
C GLN A 216 13.09 -15.20 -5.74
N THR A 217 12.83 -15.67 -4.52
CA THR A 217 13.88 -16.18 -3.61
C THR A 217 14.64 -17.34 -4.24
N SER A 218 13.94 -18.25 -4.93
CA SER A 218 14.58 -19.35 -5.66
C SER A 218 15.44 -18.85 -6.83
N ALA A 219 14.93 -17.87 -7.60
CA ALA A 219 15.65 -17.26 -8.72
C ALA A 219 16.95 -16.55 -8.28
N ARG A 220 16.99 -15.99 -7.07
CA ARG A 220 18.17 -15.29 -6.52
C ARG A 220 19.41 -16.17 -6.37
N ALA A 221 19.26 -17.49 -6.34
CA ALA A 221 20.39 -18.40 -6.36
C ALA A 221 21.16 -18.37 -7.70
N ARG A 222 20.54 -17.84 -8.77
CA ARG A 222 21.05 -17.91 -10.14
C ARG A 222 21.10 -16.56 -10.86
N THR A 223 20.29 -15.58 -10.46
CA THR A 223 20.29 -14.23 -11.02
C THR A 223 20.18 -13.17 -9.92
N LYS A 224 20.47 -11.92 -10.28
CA LYS A 224 20.23 -10.78 -9.41
C LYS A 224 18.80 -10.29 -9.56
N VAL A 225 18.00 -10.47 -8.51
CA VAL A 225 16.72 -9.76 -8.32
C VAL A 225 17.01 -8.45 -7.60
N ASP A 226 16.65 -7.32 -8.21
CA ASP A 226 17.02 -6.00 -7.70
C ASP A 226 15.99 -5.43 -6.71
N VAL A 227 14.70 -5.73 -6.89
CA VAL A 227 13.62 -5.44 -5.93
C VAL A 227 12.70 -6.65 -5.86
N GLY A 228 12.41 -7.13 -4.65
CA GLY A 228 11.42 -8.19 -4.44
C GLY A 228 9.99 -7.67 -4.53
N PHE A 229 9.13 -8.38 -5.24
CA PHE A 229 7.69 -8.09 -5.30
C PHE A 229 6.88 -9.13 -4.53
N GLN A 230 5.75 -8.71 -3.96
CA GLN A 230 4.73 -9.63 -3.47
C GLN A 230 3.38 -8.94 -3.45
N SER A 231 2.35 -9.63 -3.92
CA SER A 231 0.97 -9.19 -3.69
C SER A 231 0.57 -9.45 -2.24
N LEU A 232 0.04 -8.43 -1.56
CA LEU A 232 -0.38 -8.48 -0.16
C LEU A 232 -1.91 -8.40 -0.04
N ALA A 233 -2.43 -8.85 1.10
CA ALA A 233 -3.83 -8.72 1.46
C ALA A 233 -3.99 -8.22 2.90
N GLY A 234 -5.12 -7.58 3.18
CA GLY A 234 -5.44 -7.01 4.50
C GLY A 234 -5.95 -8.02 5.54
N THR A 235 -5.95 -9.33 5.23
CA THR A 235 -6.30 -10.39 6.19
C THR A 235 -5.37 -11.59 6.05
N SER A 236 -5.15 -12.31 7.14
CA SER A 236 -4.25 -13.47 7.17
C SER A 236 -4.72 -14.59 6.25
N LYS A 237 -6.04 -14.85 6.23
CA LYS A 237 -6.61 -15.89 5.36
C LYS A 237 -6.35 -15.60 3.88
N ALA A 238 -6.55 -14.36 3.46
CA ALA A 238 -6.31 -13.96 2.07
C ALA A 238 -4.82 -13.98 1.76
N LEU A 239 -3.98 -13.44 2.65
CA LEU A 239 -2.52 -13.43 2.48
C LEU A 239 -1.97 -14.85 2.33
N GLN A 240 -2.31 -15.76 3.24
CA GLN A 240 -1.89 -17.15 3.19
C GLN A 240 -2.41 -17.86 1.92
N GLY A 241 -3.65 -17.56 1.49
CA GLY A 241 -4.18 -18.09 0.24
C GLY A 241 -3.43 -17.61 -1.01
N MET A 242 -2.74 -16.46 -0.94
CA MET A 242 -1.99 -15.88 -2.06
C MET A 242 -0.55 -16.37 -2.12
N VAL A 243 0.17 -16.42 -0.98
CA VAL A 243 1.62 -16.70 -0.93
C VAL A 243 1.96 -18.06 -0.29
N GLY A 244 0.98 -18.73 0.33
CA GLY A 244 1.21 -19.99 1.04
C GLY A 244 1.95 -19.85 2.37
N LEU A 245 2.25 -18.62 2.82
CA LEU A 245 2.92 -18.32 4.09
C LEU A 245 1.97 -17.57 5.03
N ASP A 246 2.20 -17.71 6.33
CA ASP A 246 1.63 -16.78 7.31
C ASP A 246 2.38 -15.44 7.29
N VAL A 247 1.93 -14.50 8.14
CA VAL A 247 2.48 -13.14 8.17
C VAL A 247 3.95 -13.13 8.56
N ASP A 248 4.33 -13.88 9.60
CA ASP A 248 5.71 -13.89 10.09
C ASP A 248 6.65 -14.56 9.08
N GLY A 249 6.22 -15.67 8.46
CA GLY A 249 6.97 -16.32 7.39
C GLY A 249 7.17 -15.40 6.18
N LEU A 250 6.16 -14.63 5.79
CA LEU A 250 6.31 -13.64 4.72
C LEU A 250 7.30 -12.52 5.09
N LEU A 251 7.22 -11.99 6.31
CA LEU A 251 8.15 -10.95 6.77
C LEU A 251 9.59 -11.44 6.82
N ASP A 252 9.81 -12.70 7.22
CA ASP A 252 11.13 -13.32 7.21
C ASP A 252 11.66 -13.51 5.78
N GLN A 253 10.80 -13.91 4.82
CA GLN A 253 11.19 -13.96 3.40
C GLN A 253 11.55 -12.57 2.87
N ALA A 254 10.75 -11.54 3.19
CA ALA A 254 10.94 -10.18 2.70
C ALA A 254 12.26 -9.57 3.18
N ARG A 255 12.73 -9.87 4.40
CA ARG A 255 14.04 -9.43 4.91
C ARG A 255 15.22 -9.93 4.06
N GLY A 256 15.01 -10.95 3.25
CA GLY A 256 16.03 -11.42 2.32
C GLY A 256 16.27 -10.46 1.15
N PHE A 257 15.33 -9.57 0.82
CA PHE A 257 15.41 -8.64 -0.29
C PHE A 257 15.80 -7.24 0.26
N ASP A 258 17.05 -6.84 0.02
CA ASP A 258 17.57 -5.52 0.40
C ASP A 258 17.17 -4.41 -0.59
#